data_AF-A0A9J6EUT4-F1
#
_entry.id   AF-A0A9J6EUT4-F1
#
_cell.length_a   1.000
_cell.length_b   1.000
_cell.length_c   1.000
_cell.angle_alpha   90.00
_cell.angle_beta   90.00
_cell.angle_gamma   90.00
#
_symmetry.space_group_name_H-M   'P 1'
#
loop_
_entity.id
_entity.type
_entity.pdbx_description
1 polymer ?
#
loop_
_entity_poly.entity_id
_entity_poly.type
_entity_poly.pdbx_seq_one_letter_code
_entity_poly.pdbx_strand_id
1 'polypeptide(L)'
;MKTTYLGFPHPECPTHSHNVSKSTKLLTDFPRIIMWTKYFRQWYGSLNDSRVGEVLVENCTAKCHVTNDPRMVEYSDVVLFHVRDMNVTDFPTQRLDWQKWIFYLMEAPPNTKFHDFHLVNDTFNWTMSYRKDSDVYVPYGRIVPRNATSATATTRDMRAIWKHKNKTAVWIVSNCQTESNREMFVMELRKYMDVDVYGFCGDDKCPLSRGDSCYADFQRTYFYALAFENSICKDYVTEKFFTALQYDIVPVVFGGANYSQIAPHHAYIDALSFQSPKHLAEYLVRLSKNYTEYAAYFTWKESHDIIQWDEGLCELCTRLHNRVKLQRAFSSYGDIRKWWFDKSHCRSWK
;
A
#
# COMPACT_ATOMS: atom_id res chain seq x y z
N MET A 1 47.77 -64.91 21.51
CA MET A 1 48.63 -64.02 22.31
C MET A 1 48.03 -62.62 22.26
N LYS A 2 47.61 -62.11 23.42
CA LYS A 2 47.09 -60.76 23.60
C LYS A 2 48.27 -59.79 23.58
N THR A 3 48.25 -58.78 22.72
CA THR A 3 49.25 -57.71 22.72
C THR A 3 48.56 -56.43 23.16
N THR A 4 48.83 -56.07 24.41
CA THR A 4 48.50 -54.81 25.07
C THR A 4 49.30 -53.69 24.42
N TYR A 5 48.64 -52.65 23.90
CA TYR A 5 49.28 -51.39 23.53
C TYR A 5 48.93 -50.32 24.56
N LEU A 6 49.99 -49.75 25.14
CA LEU A 6 50.02 -48.67 26.12
C LEU A 6 49.45 -47.39 25.50
N GLY A 7 48.52 -46.74 26.21
CA GLY A 7 48.00 -45.43 25.86
C GLY A 7 49.03 -44.33 26.14
N PHE A 8 49.29 -43.50 25.15
CA PHE A 8 49.91 -42.18 25.32
C PHE A 8 48.81 -41.11 25.40
N PRO A 9 48.91 -40.11 26.29
CA PRO A 9 47.91 -39.06 26.40
C PRO A 9 47.99 -38.13 25.18
N HIS A 10 46.87 -37.98 24.48
CA HIS A 10 46.71 -36.93 23.47
C HIS A 10 46.74 -35.55 24.14
N PRO A 11 47.44 -34.55 23.57
CA PRO A 11 47.31 -33.17 24.02
C PRO A 11 45.89 -32.69 23.70
N GLU A 12 45.17 -32.26 24.73
CA GLU A 12 43.85 -31.65 24.63
C GLU A 12 43.93 -30.43 23.70
N CYS A 13 43.15 -30.45 22.61
CA CYS A 13 42.89 -29.25 21.84
C CYS A 13 42.14 -28.26 22.75
N PRO A 14 42.56 -27.00 22.84
CA PRO A 14 41.81 -26.00 23.58
C PRO A 14 40.43 -25.86 22.93
N THR A 15 39.39 -26.20 23.67
CA THR A 15 38.02 -25.88 23.32
C THR A 15 37.90 -24.36 23.33
N HIS A 16 37.99 -23.72 22.16
CA HIS A 16 37.50 -22.36 22.00
C HIS A 16 36.01 -22.39 22.29
N SER A 17 35.65 -21.96 23.50
CA SER A 17 34.30 -21.57 23.84
C SER A 17 33.94 -20.42 22.90
N HIS A 18 33.16 -20.72 21.87
CA HIS A 18 32.38 -19.71 21.17
C HIS A 18 31.40 -19.13 22.19
N ASN A 19 31.84 -18.07 22.87
CA ASN A 19 30.98 -17.17 23.59
C ASN A 19 30.17 -16.42 22.52
N VAL A 20 29.14 -17.08 22.00
CA VAL A 20 28.05 -16.40 21.32
C VAL A 20 27.46 -15.50 22.40
N SER A 21 27.82 -14.23 22.36
CA SER A 21 27.11 -13.17 23.06
C SER A 21 25.63 -13.37 22.71
N LYS A 22 24.86 -13.93 23.65
CA LYS A 22 23.41 -13.91 23.56
C LYS A 22 23.07 -12.44 23.60
N SER A 23 22.88 -11.83 22.43
CA SER A 23 22.32 -10.49 22.29
C SER A 23 21.03 -10.46 23.10
N THR A 24 21.12 -9.95 24.31
CA THR A 24 19.99 -9.78 25.20
C THR A 24 19.27 -8.56 24.70
N LYS A 25 18.14 -8.80 24.02
CA LYS A 25 17.18 -7.75 23.66
C LYS A 25 17.01 -6.80 24.85
N LEU A 26 17.23 -5.51 24.65
CA LEU A 26 16.88 -4.50 25.64
C LEU A 26 15.41 -4.73 26.02
N LEU A 27 15.12 -4.89 27.32
CA LEU A 27 13.76 -4.93 27.83
C LEU A 27 13.13 -3.56 27.60
N THR A 28 12.49 -3.40 26.44
CA THR A 28 11.68 -2.24 26.11
C THR A 28 10.22 -2.52 26.42
N ASP A 29 9.50 -1.49 26.87
CA ASP A 29 8.06 -1.57 27.11
C ASP A 29 7.28 -1.84 25.80
N PHE A 30 7.83 -1.41 24.66
CA PHE A 30 7.22 -1.58 23.33
C PHE A 30 8.19 -2.20 22.31
N PRO A 31 7.67 -2.93 21.30
CA PRO A 31 8.47 -3.40 20.19
C PRO A 31 9.17 -2.26 19.45
N ARG A 32 10.33 -2.55 18.86
CA ARG A 32 11.11 -1.56 18.10
C ARG A 32 11.24 -1.94 16.63
N ILE A 33 10.92 -0.98 15.78
CA ILE A 33 11.08 -1.00 14.33
C ILE A 33 12.31 -0.14 14.01
N ILE A 34 13.29 -0.70 13.31
CA ILE A 34 14.28 0.14 12.63
C ILE A 34 13.86 0.32 11.17
N MET A 35 13.62 1.57 10.79
CA MET A 35 13.42 1.96 9.40
C MET A 35 14.80 2.12 8.76
N TRP A 36 15.21 1.12 7.99
CA TRP A 36 16.56 1.08 7.42
C TRP A 36 16.72 2.07 6.26
N THR A 37 15.68 2.14 5.43
CA THR A 37 15.64 2.97 4.23
C THR A 37 14.51 3.99 4.33
N LYS A 38 14.66 5.12 3.66
CA LYS A 38 13.58 6.10 3.47
C LYS A 38 12.39 5.50 2.73
N TYR A 39 11.19 6.04 2.96
CA TYR A 39 10.01 5.79 2.12
C TYR A 39 9.87 6.95 1.13
N PHE A 40 10.14 6.73 -0.16
CA PHE A 40 10.14 7.76 -1.20
C PHE A 40 10.88 9.04 -0.78
N ARG A 41 12.11 8.86 -0.27
CA ARG A 41 13.01 9.93 0.22
C ARG A 41 12.63 10.59 1.55
N GLN A 42 11.60 10.12 2.24
CA GLN A 42 11.19 10.66 3.53
C GLN A 42 11.47 9.69 4.67
N TRP A 43 11.79 10.24 5.84
CA TRP A 43 11.81 9.49 7.09
C TRP A 43 10.47 9.64 7.82
N TYR A 44 10.14 8.68 8.67
CA TYR A 44 8.90 8.75 9.47
C TYR A 44 9.00 9.82 10.56
N GLY A 45 7.96 10.65 10.68
CA GLY A 45 7.85 11.64 11.76
C GLY A 45 9.03 12.63 11.80
N SER A 46 9.64 12.80 12.97
CA SER A 46 10.76 13.71 13.19
C SER A 46 12.15 13.12 12.87
N LEU A 47 12.20 11.87 12.39
CA LEU A 47 13.44 11.24 11.95
C LEU A 47 14.05 12.00 10.76
N ASN A 48 15.37 11.97 10.65
CA ASN A 48 16.11 12.73 9.63
C ASN A 48 17.42 12.05 9.24
N ASP A 49 18.14 12.68 8.31
CA ASP A 49 19.37 12.15 7.71
C ASP A 49 20.55 11.98 8.66
N SER A 50 20.50 12.55 9.88
CA SER A 50 21.49 12.27 10.91
C SER A 50 21.43 10.83 11.42
N ARG A 51 20.33 10.09 11.18
CA ARG A 51 20.15 8.68 11.55
C ARG A 51 20.52 8.36 13.00
N VAL A 52 19.98 9.14 13.93
CA VAL A 52 20.16 8.96 15.39
C VAL A 52 18.84 9.14 16.16
N GLY A 53 17.71 9.17 15.45
CA GLY A 53 16.41 9.49 16.03
C GLY A 53 15.60 8.25 16.42
N GLU A 54 14.67 8.45 17.36
CA GLU A 54 13.64 7.48 17.72
C GLU A 54 12.32 8.23 17.99
N VAL A 55 11.22 7.68 17.50
CA VAL A 55 9.86 8.24 17.62
C VAL A 55 8.94 7.17 18.18
N LEU A 56 8.06 7.57 19.10
CA LEU A 56 7.00 6.69 19.60
C LEU A 56 5.76 6.82 18.70
N VAL A 57 5.28 5.70 18.18
CA VAL A 57 4.00 5.62 17.49
C VAL A 57 2.90 5.47 18.54
N GLU A 58 2.25 6.58 18.90
CA GLU A 58 1.26 6.61 19.98
C GLU A 58 -0.21 6.70 19.54
N ASN A 59 -0.48 7.16 18.31
CA ASN A 59 -1.82 7.29 17.74
C ASN A 59 -2.40 5.96 17.21
N CYS A 60 -1.94 4.84 17.75
CA CYS A 60 -2.37 3.49 17.39
C CYS A 60 -2.82 2.74 18.64
N THR A 61 -3.71 1.75 18.49
CA THR A 61 -4.12 0.87 19.60
C THR A 61 -2.93 0.13 20.23
N ALA A 62 -1.91 -0.17 19.42
CA ALA A 62 -0.66 -0.78 19.87
C ALA A 62 0.51 0.17 19.61
N LYS A 63 1.30 0.46 20.65
CA LYS A 63 2.44 1.38 20.57
C LYS A 63 3.71 0.66 20.12
N CYS A 64 4.54 1.31 19.32
CA CYS A 64 5.87 0.82 19.01
C CYS A 64 6.86 1.97 18.80
N HIS A 65 8.15 1.70 18.96
CA HIS A 65 9.21 2.66 18.66
C HIS A 65 9.65 2.50 17.20
N VAL A 66 9.85 3.62 16.51
CA VAL A 66 10.46 3.67 15.17
C VAL A 66 11.75 4.46 15.28
N THR A 67 12.87 3.83 14.94
CA THR A 67 14.18 4.48 14.87
C THR A 67 14.77 4.35 13.47
N ASN A 68 15.66 5.25 13.09
CA ASN A 68 16.50 5.09 11.90
C ASN A 68 18.00 5.02 12.24
N ASP A 69 18.34 4.81 13.51
CA ASP A 69 19.70 4.70 14.02
C ASP A 69 20.30 3.31 13.78
N PRO A 70 21.34 3.17 12.94
CA PRO A 70 21.98 1.88 12.66
C PRO A 70 22.54 1.18 13.90
N ARG A 71 22.89 1.93 14.94
CA ARG A 71 23.39 1.37 16.22
C ARG A 71 22.30 0.58 16.96
N MET A 72 21.03 0.78 16.59
CA MET A 72 19.88 0.13 17.20
C MET A 72 19.45 -1.16 16.49
N VAL A 73 20.15 -1.60 15.42
CA VAL A 73 19.78 -2.81 14.66
C VAL A 73 19.66 -4.03 15.57
N GLU A 74 20.67 -4.32 16.38
CA GLU A 74 20.67 -5.50 17.26
C GLU A 74 19.65 -5.41 18.41
N TYR A 75 19.07 -4.24 18.62
CA TYR A 75 18.07 -3.96 19.66
C TYR A 75 16.66 -3.74 19.10
N SER A 76 16.46 -4.04 17.82
CA SER A 76 15.19 -3.84 17.11
C SER A 76 14.54 -5.18 16.75
N ASP A 77 13.23 -5.30 16.95
CA ASP A 77 12.43 -6.49 16.63
C ASP A 77 12.34 -6.72 15.12
N VAL A 78 12.26 -5.63 14.36
CA VAL A 78 12.15 -5.69 12.89
C VAL A 78 13.07 -4.68 12.23
N VAL A 79 13.57 -5.04 11.04
CA VAL A 79 14.23 -4.13 10.11
C VAL A 79 13.31 -3.94 8.91
N LEU A 80 12.85 -2.71 8.71
CA LEU A 80 11.90 -2.35 7.65
C LEU A 80 12.67 -1.77 6.45
N PHE A 81 12.52 -2.42 5.30
CA PHE A 81 13.14 -1.99 4.05
C PHE A 81 12.06 -1.54 3.08
N HIS A 82 12.03 -0.24 2.77
CA HIS A 82 11.32 0.25 1.61
C HIS A 82 12.08 -0.16 0.35
N VAL A 83 11.52 -1.12 -0.37
CA VAL A 83 12.20 -1.91 -1.40
C VAL A 83 12.75 -1.06 -2.54
N ARG A 84 12.02 -0.01 -2.90
CA ARG A 84 12.43 0.90 -3.96
C ARG A 84 13.68 1.73 -3.61
N ASP A 85 13.88 2.02 -2.33
CA ASP A 85 14.96 2.89 -1.84
C ASP A 85 16.12 2.08 -1.24
N MET A 86 16.07 0.75 -1.29
CA MET A 86 17.09 -0.11 -0.70
C MET A 86 18.27 -0.35 -1.65
N ASN A 87 19.45 -0.48 -1.06
CA ASN A 87 20.67 -0.90 -1.74
C ASN A 87 21.27 -2.08 -0.98
N VAL A 88 21.46 -3.22 -1.66
CA VAL A 88 21.94 -4.47 -1.04
C VAL A 88 23.32 -4.30 -0.40
N THR A 89 24.15 -3.39 -0.93
CA THR A 89 25.48 -3.12 -0.35
C THR A 89 25.44 -2.37 0.99
N ASP A 90 24.30 -1.79 1.35
CA ASP A 90 24.07 -1.05 2.60
C ASP A 90 23.27 -1.89 3.61
N PHE A 91 23.08 -3.19 3.39
CA PHE A 91 22.29 -4.01 4.33
C PHE A 91 23.07 -4.23 5.64
N PRO A 92 22.37 -4.36 6.80
CA PRO A 92 23.02 -4.75 8.04
C PRO A 92 23.77 -6.07 7.89
N THR A 93 24.94 -6.19 8.52
CA THR A 93 25.88 -7.31 8.30
C THR A 93 25.30 -8.69 8.63
N GLN A 94 24.42 -8.77 9.62
CA GLN A 94 23.79 -10.03 10.02
C GLN A 94 22.34 -9.79 10.46
N ARG A 95 21.44 -10.65 10.00
CA ARG A 95 20.08 -10.77 10.56
C ARG A 95 20.12 -11.71 11.76
N LEU A 96 19.64 -11.24 12.91
CA LEU A 96 19.52 -12.06 14.11
C LEU A 96 18.35 -13.05 13.95
N ASP A 97 18.47 -14.25 14.51
CA ASP A 97 17.47 -15.34 14.36
C ASP A 97 16.07 -14.94 14.84
N TRP A 98 16.00 -14.07 15.85
CA TRP A 98 14.75 -13.57 16.43
C TRP A 98 14.22 -12.31 15.76
N GLN A 99 15.02 -11.64 14.91
CA GLN A 99 14.67 -10.41 14.21
C GLN A 99 14.03 -10.72 12.86
N LYS A 100 12.99 -9.97 12.49
CA LYS A 100 12.32 -10.11 11.19
C LYS A 100 12.73 -8.98 10.25
N TRP A 101 13.17 -9.32 9.05
CA TRP A 101 13.37 -8.32 7.99
C TRP A 101 12.13 -8.24 7.11
N ILE A 102 11.67 -7.02 6.85
CA ILE A 102 10.37 -6.76 6.21
C ILE A 102 10.58 -6.12 4.83
N PHE A 103 10.06 -6.77 3.80
CA PHE A 103 9.88 -6.22 2.46
C PHE A 103 8.70 -5.24 2.50
N TYR A 104 8.94 -3.94 2.37
CA TYR A 104 7.90 -2.91 2.38
C TYR A 104 7.82 -2.19 1.03
N LEU A 105 6.66 -2.24 0.37
CA LEU A 105 6.43 -1.50 -0.86
C LEU A 105 4.93 -1.29 -1.11
N MET A 106 4.56 -0.05 -1.41
CA MET A 106 3.17 0.33 -1.71
C MET A 106 2.92 0.59 -3.20
N GLU A 107 3.97 0.67 -4.02
CA GLU A 107 3.85 0.75 -5.49
C GLU A 107 3.57 -0.61 -6.11
N ALA A 108 2.94 -0.62 -7.29
CA ALA A 108 2.72 -1.86 -8.03
C ALA A 108 4.04 -2.48 -8.55
N PRO A 109 4.09 -3.81 -8.81
CA PRO A 109 5.29 -4.50 -9.27
C PRO A 109 6.01 -3.82 -10.45
N PRO A 110 5.33 -3.37 -11.52
CA PRO A 110 6.02 -2.70 -12.62
C PRO A 110 6.71 -1.37 -12.23
N ASN A 111 6.29 -0.77 -11.10
CA ASN A 111 6.84 0.46 -10.55
C ASN A 111 7.82 0.25 -9.38
N THR A 112 8.28 -0.99 -9.16
CA THR A 112 9.20 -1.33 -8.05
C THR A 112 10.55 -0.63 -8.15
N LYS A 113 11.12 -0.52 -9.37
CA LYS A 113 12.44 0.08 -9.67
C LYS A 113 13.66 -0.50 -8.95
N PHE A 114 13.50 -1.52 -8.10
CA PHE A 114 14.59 -2.36 -7.62
C PHE A 114 14.85 -3.51 -8.61
N HIS A 115 16.12 -3.75 -8.96
CA HIS A 115 16.50 -4.72 -9.99
C HIS A 115 17.27 -5.93 -9.44
N ASP A 116 17.91 -5.82 -8.28
CA ASP A 116 18.79 -6.84 -7.71
C ASP A 116 18.04 -7.91 -6.89
N PHE A 117 16.86 -8.29 -7.34
CA PHE A 117 16.02 -9.29 -6.69
C PHE A 117 16.71 -10.65 -6.51
N HIS A 118 17.66 -10.98 -7.40
CA HIS A 118 18.45 -12.20 -7.35
C HIS A 118 19.42 -12.23 -6.14
N LEU A 119 19.74 -11.08 -5.55
CA LEU A 119 20.63 -10.98 -4.38
C LEU A 119 19.90 -11.03 -3.04
N VAL A 120 18.57 -10.98 -3.04
CA VAL A 120 17.74 -10.87 -1.82
C VAL A 120 16.81 -12.07 -1.62
N ASN A 121 17.12 -13.20 -2.26
CA ASN A 121 16.50 -14.47 -1.94
C ASN A 121 16.78 -14.83 -0.47
N ASP A 122 15.80 -15.44 0.19
CA ASP A 122 15.86 -15.82 1.61
C ASP A 122 16.15 -14.68 2.61
N THR A 123 16.08 -13.43 2.16
CA THR A 123 16.43 -12.26 2.99
C THR A 123 15.26 -11.80 3.86
N PHE A 124 14.08 -11.67 3.28
CA PHE A 124 12.90 -11.14 3.95
C PHE A 124 12.07 -12.23 4.61
N ASN A 125 11.67 -12.01 5.86
CA ASN A 125 10.77 -12.90 6.59
C ASN A 125 9.32 -12.52 6.37
N TRP A 126 9.02 -11.21 6.36
CA TRP A 126 7.68 -10.67 6.24
C TRP A 126 7.57 -9.74 5.04
N THR A 127 6.35 -9.62 4.54
CA THR A 127 5.96 -8.63 3.54
C THR A 127 4.97 -7.65 4.14
N MET A 128 5.12 -6.38 3.80
CA MET A 128 4.23 -5.29 4.15
C MET A 128 3.87 -4.55 2.87
N SER A 129 2.61 -4.66 2.44
CA SER A 129 2.15 -4.05 1.17
C SER A 129 0.63 -3.95 1.12
N TYR A 130 0.11 -3.38 0.03
CA TYR A 130 -1.31 -3.38 -0.31
C TYR A 130 -1.87 -4.77 -0.67
N ARG A 131 -1.04 -5.81 -0.83
CA ARG A 131 -1.55 -7.14 -1.16
C ARG A 131 -2.18 -7.79 0.05
N LYS A 132 -3.35 -8.41 -0.15
CA LYS A 132 -4.10 -9.06 0.94
C LYS A 132 -3.38 -10.28 1.52
N ASP A 133 -2.47 -10.87 0.75
CA ASP A 133 -1.64 -12.00 1.16
C ASP A 133 -0.27 -11.60 1.75
N SER A 134 -0.07 -10.32 2.07
CA SER A 134 1.08 -9.87 2.85
C SER A 134 0.95 -10.21 4.34
N ASP A 135 2.10 -10.43 5.00
CA ASP A 135 2.15 -10.68 6.45
C ASP A 135 1.59 -9.49 7.25
N VAL A 136 1.81 -8.29 6.73
CA VAL A 136 1.26 -7.01 7.18
C VAL A 136 0.50 -6.37 6.01
N TYR A 137 -0.82 -6.52 5.98
CA TYR A 137 -1.67 -5.94 4.94
C TYR A 137 -1.96 -4.46 5.21
N VAL A 138 -1.58 -3.60 4.26
CA VAL A 138 -1.68 -2.15 4.36
C VAL A 138 -2.44 -1.62 3.14
N PRO A 139 -3.77 -1.50 3.20
CA PRO A 139 -4.53 -0.88 2.10
C PRO A 139 -4.39 0.64 2.11
N TYR A 140 -4.55 1.26 0.93
CA TYR A 140 -4.62 2.72 0.79
C TYR A 140 -5.89 3.36 1.39
N GLY A 141 -6.85 2.53 1.78
CA GLY A 141 -8.04 2.96 2.50
C GLY A 141 -8.94 1.79 2.84
N ARG A 142 -9.92 2.05 3.71
CA ARG A 142 -10.90 1.08 4.17
C ARG A 142 -12.27 1.73 4.18
N ILE A 143 -13.29 1.02 3.72
CA ILE A 143 -14.69 1.40 3.91
C ILE A 143 -15.20 0.59 5.11
N VAL A 144 -15.64 1.27 6.15
CA VAL A 144 -16.05 0.66 7.41
C VAL A 144 -17.49 1.06 7.74
N PRO A 145 -18.28 0.20 8.40
CA PRO A 145 -19.59 0.59 8.89
C PRO A 145 -19.49 1.77 9.85
N ARG A 146 -20.39 2.74 9.70
CA ARG A 146 -20.47 3.91 10.58
C ARG A 146 -20.93 3.49 11.96
N ASN A 147 -20.25 3.97 13.01
CA ASN A 147 -20.69 3.78 14.38
C ASN A 147 -21.97 4.60 14.63
N ALA A 148 -23.00 3.95 15.16
CA ALA A 148 -24.33 4.54 15.39
C ALA A 148 -24.31 5.81 16.29
N THR A 149 -23.25 5.99 17.08
CA THR A 149 -23.09 7.09 18.05
C THR A 149 -22.60 8.42 17.47
N SER A 150 -22.19 8.46 16.20
CA SER A 150 -21.70 9.69 15.52
C SER A 150 -22.62 10.17 14.39
N ALA A 151 -23.87 9.68 14.35
CA ALA A 151 -24.80 9.95 13.26
C ALA A 151 -25.36 11.38 13.29
N THR A 152 -24.59 12.37 12.83
CA THR A 152 -25.20 13.55 12.20
C THR A 152 -25.45 13.21 10.74
N ALA A 153 -26.68 12.77 10.45
CA ALA A 153 -27.15 12.66 9.07
C ALA A 153 -27.19 14.07 8.48
N THR A 154 -26.12 14.48 7.80
CA THR A 154 -26.17 15.64 6.91
C THR A 154 -27.12 15.26 5.78
N THR A 155 -28.28 15.88 5.74
CA THR A 155 -29.23 15.76 4.62
C THR A 155 -28.59 16.36 3.38
N ARG A 156 -27.93 15.52 2.58
CA ARG A 156 -27.34 15.93 1.31
C ARG A 156 -28.45 16.02 0.26
N ASP A 157 -28.66 17.21 -0.30
CA ASP A 157 -29.55 17.37 -1.46
C ASP A 157 -28.83 16.87 -2.73
N MET A 158 -28.77 15.55 -2.88
CA MET A 158 -28.18 14.90 -4.06
C MET A 158 -28.87 15.32 -5.36
N ARG A 159 -30.15 15.72 -5.31
CA ARG A 159 -30.88 16.20 -6.49
C ARG A 159 -30.40 17.57 -6.91
N ALA A 160 -30.18 18.49 -5.97
CA ALA A 160 -29.55 19.76 -6.27
C ALA A 160 -28.14 19.56 -6.84
N ILE A 161 -27.31 18.71 -6.22
CA ILE A 161 -25.96 18.40 -6.70
C ILE A 161 -26.00 17.86 -8.14
N TRP A 162 -26.86 16.88 -8.42
CA TRP A 162 -27.00 16.27 -9.74
C TRP A 162 -27.42 17.29 -10.82
N LYS A 163 -28.37 18.20 -10.51
CA LYS A 163 -28.83 19.25 -11.44
C LYS A 163 -27.75 20.25 -11.84
N HIS A 164 -26.75 20.50 -10.97
CA HIS A 164 -25.67 21.45 -11.26
C HIS A 164 -24.52 20.83 -12.04
N LYS A 165 -24.41 19.50 -12.07
CA LYS A 165 -23.38 18.80 -12.86
C LYS A 165 -23.71 18.92 -14.35
N ASN A 166 -22.73 19.34 -15.12
CA ASN A 166 -22.85 19.53 -16.57
C ASN A 166 -21.67 18.93 -17.36
N LYS A 167 -20.63 18.45 -16.69
CA LYS A 167 -19.48 17.79 -17.31
C LYS A 167 -19.51 16.28 -17.03
N THR A 168 -19.06 15.45 -17.98
CA THR A 168 -19.19 13.99 -17.84
C THR A 168 -18.16 13.42 -16.88
N ALA A 169 -16.86 13.42 -17.24
CA ALA A 169 -15.82 12.84 -16.40
C ALA A 169 -14.58 13.74 -16.27
N VAL A 170 -13.90 13.63 -15.14
CA VAL A 170 -12.59 14.23 -14.89
C VAL A 170 -11.56 13.14 -14.60
N TRP A 171 -10.34 13.32 -15.10
CA TRP A 171 -9.21 12.45 -14.82
C TRP A 171 -8.01 13.24 -14.29
N ILE A 172 -7.64 13.03 -13.02
CA ILE A 172 -6.46 13.67 -12.42
C ILE A 172 -5.27 12.72 -12.55
N VAL A 173 -4.27 13.13 -13.33
CA VAL A 173 -3.16 12.25 -13.70
C VAL A 173 -1.88 13.03 -14.00
N SER A 174 -0.77 12.54 -13.45
CA SER A 174 0.57 13.08 -13.69
C SER A 174 1.61 12.06 -14.16
N ASN A 175 1.23 10.78 -14.26
CA ASN A 175 2.06 9.75 -14.87
C ASN A 175 1.45 9.36 -16.21
N CYS A 176 2.09 9.76 -17.31
CA CYS A 176 1.51 9.74 -18.66
C CYS A 176 1.97 8.56 -19.52
N GLN A 177 2.74 7.64 -18.93
CA GLN A 177 3.19 6.43 -19.60
C GLN A 177 3.19 5.33 -18.55
N THR A 178 2.18 4.49 -18.61
CA THR A 178 1.97 3.46 -17.60
C THR A 178 1.79 2.08 -18.21
N GLU A 179 2.22 1.08 -17.44
CA GLU A 179 2.15 -0.33 -17.80
C GLU A 179 0.71 -0.83 -17.94
N SER A 180 -0.26 -0.14 -17.32
CA SER A 180 -1.68 -0.47 -17.50
C SER A 180 -2.25 -0.07 -18.86
N ASN A 181 -1.56 0.78 -19.64
CA ASN A 181 -2.09 1.43 -20.85
C ASN A 181 -3.38 2.24 -20.59
N ARG A 182 -3.59 2.74 -19.37
CA ARG A 182 -4.77 3.56 -19.04
C ARG A 182 -4.88 4.81 -19.92
N GLU A 183 -3.76 5.34 -20.39
CA GLU A 183 -3.73 6.49 -21.29
C GLU A 183 -4.39 6.17 -22.63
N MET A 184 -4.09 4.99 -23.18
CA MET A 184 -4.70 4.51 -24.42
C MET A 184 -6.19 4.20 -24.22
N PHE A 185 -6.56 3.65 -23.06
CA PHE A 185 -7.96 3.43 -22.71
C PHE A 185 -8.73 4.75 -22.69
N VAL A 186 -8.20 5.78 -22.01
CA VAL A 186 -8.85 7.09 -21.93
C VAL A 186 -8.88 7.78 -23.29
N MET A 187 -7.83 7.65 -24.11
CA MET A 187 -7.82 8.17 -25.47
C MET A 187 -8.95 7.56 -26.32
N GLU A 188 -9.20 6.25 -26.19
CA GLU A 188 -10.32 5.59 -26.86
C GLU A 188 -11.68 6.03 -26.28
N LEU A 189 -11.79 6.14 -24.95
CA LEU A 189 -13.00 6.60 -24.27
C LEU A 189 -13.42 8.01 -24.71
N ARG A 190 -12.45 8.91 -24.90
CA ARG A 190 -12.64 10.30 -25.33
C ARG A 190 -13.26 10.46 -26.72
N LYS A 191 -13.29 9.40 -27.53
CA LYS A 191 -14.02 9.40 -28.81
C LYS A 191 -15.54 9.37 -28.65
N TYR A 192 -16.03 8.98 -27.47
CA TYR A 192 -17.45 8.70 -27.22
C TYR A 192 -18.06 9.53 -26.10
N MET A 193 -17.24 10.19 -25.28
CA MET A 193 -17.67 11.09 -24.23
C MET A 193 -16.57 12.08 -23.86
N ASP A 194 -16.94 13.22 -23.27
CA ASP A 194 -15.98 14.21 -22.80
C ASP A 194 -15.28 13.74 -21.52
N VAL A 195 -13.95 13.84 -21.51
CA VAL A 195 -13.09 13.60 -20.35
C VAL A 195 -12.10 14.75 -20.23
N ASP A 196 -12.23 15.53 -19.17
CA ASP A 196 -11.28 16.60 -18.86
C ASP A 196 -10.11 16.02 -18.09
N VAL A 197 -8.89 16.31 -18.55
CA VAL A 197 -7.66 15.76 -17.98
C VAL A 197 -6.91 16.85 -17.22
N TYR A 198 -6.71 16.62 -15.92
CA TYR A 198 -6.01 17.53 -15.02
C TYR A 198 -4.68 16.93 -14.59
N GLY A 199 -3.63 17.75 -14.48
CA GLY A 199 -2.30 17.33 -14.00
C GLY A 199 -1.25 17.41 -15.10
N PHE A 200 -0.15 16.66 -14.96
CA PHE A 200 0.94 16.75 -15.93
C PHE A 200 0.58 16.18 -17.32
N CYS A 201 -0.44 15.32 -17.41
CA CYS A 201 -0.85 14.70 -18.68
C CYS A 201 -2.01 15.42 -19.38
N GLY A 202 -2.42 16.60 -18.89
CA GLY A 202 -3.53 17.38 -19.45
C GLY A 202 -3.22 18.86 -19.48
N ASP A 203 -4.16 19.63 -20.02
CA ASP A 203 -4.01 21.08 -20.22
C ASP A 203 -4.32 21.88 -18.94
N ASP A 204 -5.20 21.34 -18.09
CA ASP A 204 -5.56 21.92 -16.81
C ASP A 204 -4.73 21.34 -15.66
N LYS A 205 -4.61 22.09 -14.57
CA LYS A 205 -3.89 21.65 -13.38
C LYS A 205 -4.73 21.86 -12.13
N CYS A 206 -4.76 20.84 -11.28
CA CYS A 206 -5.06 21.07 -9.87
C CYS A 206 -3.78 21.64 -9.22
N PRO A 207 -3.79 22.88 -8.68
CA PRO A 207 -2.61 23.46 -8.06
C PRO A 207 -2.08 22.56 -6.93
N LEU A 208 -0.77 22.37 -6.85
CA LEU A 208 -0.15 21.54 -5.80
C LEU A 208 -0.54 22.01 -4.38
N SER A 209 -0.72 23.33 -4.20
CA SER A 209 -1.19 23.93 -2.94
C SER A 209 -2.57 23.47 -2.50
N ARG A 210 -3.38 22.95 -3.43
CA ARG A 210 -4.72 22.45 -3.18
C ARG A 210 -4.75 20.96 -2.84
N GLY A 211 -3.68 20.21 -3.09
CA GLY A 211 -3.69 18.75 -2.95
C GLY A 211 -4.96 18.13 -3.57
N ASP A 212 -5.64 17.27 -2.82
CA ASP A 212 -6.89 16.63 -3.25
C ASP A 212 -8.13 17.54 -3.22
N SER A 213 -8.02 18.78 -2.74
CA SER A 213 -9.19 19.67 -2.60
C SER A 213 -9.85 20.09 -3.92
N CYS A 214 -9.23 19.81 -5.07
CA CYS A 214 -9.91 20.00 -6.37
C CYS A 214 -11.13 19.08 -6.54
N TYR A 215 -11.15 17.92 -5.85
CA TYR A 215 -12.34 17.08 -5.82
C TYR A 215 -13.57 17.80 -5.24
N ALA A 216 -13.38 18.82 -4.39
CA ALA A 216 -14.48 19.63 -3.89
C ALA A 216 -15.18 20.46 -4.99
N ASP A 217 -14.45 20.85 -6.04
CA ASP A 217 -14.99 21.51 -7.22
C ASP A 217 -15.53 20.48 -8.21
N PHE A 218 -14.80 19.37 -8.38
CA PHE A 218 -15.19 18.32 -9.32
C PHE A 218 -16.53 17.69 -8.95
N GLN A 219 -16.77 17.43 -7.67
CA GLN A 219 -18.07 16.90 -7.22
C GLN A 219 -19.26 17.82 -7.52
N ARG A 220 -19.05 19.12 -7.77
CA ARG A 220 -20.13 20.05 -8.11
C ARG A 220 -20.43 20.09 -9.61
N THR A 221 -19.47 19.70 -10.44
CA THR A 221 -19.48 19.95 -11.88
C THR A 221 -19.44 18.67 -12.73
N TYR A 222 -18.75 17.62 -12.27
CA TYR A 222 -18.59 16.35 -12.98
C TYR A 222 -19.43 15.23 -12.38
N PHE A 223 -19.95 14.33 -13.21
CA PHE A 223 -20.60 13.10 -12.76
C PHE A 223 -19.60 12.05 -12.29
N TYR A 224 -18.46 11.94 -12.97
CA TYR A 224 -17.51 10.85 -12.77
C TYR A 224 -16.08 11.32 -12.53
N ALA A 225 -15.37 10.64 -11.63
CA ALA A 225 -13.92 10.76 -11.47
C ALA A 225 -13.26 9.46 -11.95
N LEU A 226 -12.35 9.54 -12.92
CA LEU A 226 -11.59 8.38 -13.38
C LEU A 226 -10.48 8.07 -12.36
N ALA A 227 -10.72 7.07 -11.52
CA ALA A 227 -9.77 6.55 -10.53
C ALA A 227 -8.93 5.41 -11.14
N PHE A 228 -8.23 5.72 -12.22
CA PHE A 228 -7.54 4.70 -13.04
C PHE A 228 -6.12 4.41 -12.52
N GLU A 229 -5.83 3.15 -12.24
CA GLU A 229 -4.52 2.75 -11.73
C GLU A 229 -3.46 2.70 -12.81
N ASN A 230 -2.22 3.03 -12.40
CA ASN A 230 -1.04 2.96 -13.28
C ASN A 230 -0.65 1.51 -13.65
N SER A 231 -1.24 0.52 -12.98
CA SER A 231 -0.96 -0.91 -13.18
C SER A 231 -2.23 -1.73 -12.94
N ILE A 232 -2.57 -2.67 -13.83
CA ILE A 232 -3.66 -3.62 -13.60
C ILE A 232 -3.06 -4.84 -12.90
N CYS A 233 -2.98 -4.79 -11.58
CA CYS A 233 -2.40 -5.86 -10.75
C CYS A 233 -3.39 -6.35 -9.70
N LYS A 234 -3.22 -7.60 -9.25
CA LYS A 234 -3.96 -8.19 -8.14
C LYS A 234 -3.91 -7.26 -6.91
N ASP A 235 -5.05 -7.05 -6.28
CA ASP A 235 -5.25 -6.27 -5.05
C ASP A 235 -4.82 -4.79 -5.09
N TYR A 236 -4.29 -4.28 -6.21
CA TYR A 236 -3.78 -2.92 -6.30
C TYR A 236 -4.90 -1.90 -6.48
N VAL A 237 -5.22 -1.21 -5.39
CA VAL A 237 -6.18 -0.10 -5.32
C VAL A 237 -5.59 0.98 -4.43
N THR A 238 -5.43 2.20 -4.96
CA THR A 238 -4.69 3.27 -4.29
C THR A 238 -5.58 4.43 -3.83
N GLU A 239 -4.94 5.50 -3.36
CA GLU A 239 -5.56 6.76 -2.96
C GLU A 239 -6.57 7.30 -3.99
N LYS A 240 -6.34 7.07 -5.29
CA LYS A 240 -7.23 7.55 -6.37
C LYS A 240 -8.68 7.11 -6.14
N PHE A 241 -8.87 5.86 -5.73
CA PHE A 241 -10.18 5.30 -5.46
C PHE A 241 -10.76 5.87 -4.16
N PHE A 242 -9.99 5.82 -3.08
CA PHE A 242 -10.47 6.21 -1.76
C PHE A 242 -10.71 7.72 -1.63
N THR A 243 -9.88 8.56 -2.24
CA THR A 243 -10.10 10.01 -2.35
C THR A 243 -11.40 10.28 -3.10
N ALA A 244 -11.63 9.67 -4.28
CA ALA A 244 -12.86 9.91 -5.04
C ALA A 244 -14.13 9.55 -4.24
N LEU A 245 -14.10 8.44 -3.49
CA LEU A 245 -15.22 8.01 -2.65
C LEU A 245 -15.60 9.02 -1.55
N GLN A 246 -14.68 9.89 -1.10
CA GLN A 246 -14.97 10.90 -0.08
C GLN A 246 -15.92 11.99 -0.58
N TYR A 247 -16.04 12.17 -1.91
CA TYR A 247 -16.78 13.28 -2.51
C TYR A 247 -18.03 12.80 -3.26
N ASP A 248 -18.98 13.69 -3.53
CA ASP A 248 -20.25 13.37 -4.20
C ASP A 248 -20.08 13.28 -5.74
N ILE A 249 -19.12 12.45 -6.15
CA ILE A 249 -18.77 12.09 -7.52
C ILE A 249 -18.59 10.58 -7.61
N VAL A 250 -19.04 9.95 -8.70
CA VAL A 250 -18.96 8.48 -8.82
C VAL A 250 -17.56 8.09 -9.35
N PRO A 251 -16.79 7.27 -8.63
CA PRO A 251 -15.51 6.79 -9.15
C PRO A 251 -15.73 5.75 -10.24
N VAL A 252 -15.05 5.94 -11.37
CA VAL A 252 -14.88 4.92 -12.41
C VAL A 252 -13.48 4.34 -12.24
N VAL A 253 -13.39 3.07 -11.90
CA VAL A 253 -12.13 2.39 -11.60
C VAL A 253 -11.60 1.63 -12.81
N PHE A 254 -10.28 1.50 -12.87
CA PHE A 254 -9.58 0.72 -13.88
C PHE A 254 -8.35 0.10 -13.19
N GLY A 255 -8.43 -1.19 -12.87
CA GLY A 255 -7.43 -1.87 -12.06
C GLY A 255 -7.65 -3.38 -12.02
N GLY A 256 -6.70 -4.12 -11.42
CA GLY A 256 -6.71 -5.59 -11.39
C GLY A 256 -7.30 -6.20 -10.12
N ALA A 257 -7.80 -5.37 -9.20
CA ALA A 257 -8.33 -5.81 -7.92
C ALA A 257 -9.78 -6.32 -8.03
N ASN A 258 -10.18 -7.16 -7.07
CA ASN A 258 -11.59 -7.48 -6.88
C ASN A 258 -12.26 -6.42 -6.01
N TYR A 259 -12.77 -5.36 -6.65
CA TYR A 259 -13.39 -4.22 -5.97
C TYR A 259 -14.64 -4.59 -5.15
N SER A 260 -15.35 -5.68 -5.48
CA SER A 260 -16.51 -6.15 -4.70
C SER A 260 -16.15 -6.59 -3.28
N GLN A 261 -14.86 -6.90 -3.03
CA GLN A 261 -14.34 -7.22 -1.70
C GLN A 261 -13.78 -6.01 -0.96
N ILE A 262 -13.81 -4.83 -1.58
CA ILE A 262 -13.19 -3.60 -1.08
C ILE A 262 -14.25 -2.55 -0.79
N ALA A 263 -15.27 -2.48 -1.64
CA ALA A 263 -16.34 -1.50 -1.53
C ALA A 263 -17.73 -2.12 -1.69
N PRO A 264 -18.76 -1.51 -1.07
CA PRO A 264 -20.14 -1.90 -1.27
C PRO A 264 -20.54 -1.94 -2.76
N HIS A 265 -21.52 -2.78 -3.07
CA HIS A 265 -22.15 -2.74 -4.39
C HIS A 265 -22.69 -1.34 -4.66
N HIS A 266 -22.60 -0.88 -5.91
CA HIS A 266 -22.93 0.50 -6.30
C HIS A 266 -22.12 1.60 -5.56
N ALA A 267 -20.86 1.37 -5.19
CA ALA A 267 -19.98 2.46 -4.78
C ALA A 267 -19.11 3.02 -5.92
N TYR A 268 -19.02 2.28 -7.04
CA TYR A 268 -18.09 2.55 -8.13
C TYR A 268 -18.57 1.88 -9.43
N ILE A 269 -17.96 2.27 -10.55
CA ILE A 269 -18.16 1.66 -11.87
C ILE A 269 -16.83 1.05 -12.32
N ASP A 270 -16.78 -0.25 -12.59
CA ASP A 270 -15.58 -0.91 -13.10
C ASP A 270 -15.49 -0.80 -14.62
N ALA A 271 -14.53 -0.01 -15.11
CA ALA A 271 -14.31 0.18 -16.54
C ALA A 271 -14.00 -1.14 -17.27
N LEU A 272 -13.34 -2.09 -16.60
CA LEU A 272 -12.95 -3.37 -17.19
C LEU A 272 -14.09 -4.40 -17.22
N SER A 273 -15.25 -4.08 -16.62
CA SER A 273 -16.47 -4.90 -16.73
C SER A 273 -17.24 -4.70 -18.04
N PHE A 274 -16.89 -3.66 -18.81
CA PHE A 274 -17.51 -3.34 -20.09
C PHE A 274 -16.76 -3.96 -21.26
N GLN A 275 -17.47 -4.30 -22.33
CA GLN A 275 -16.90 -4.92 -23.52
C GLN A 275 -15.87 -4.02 -24.24
N SER A 276 -15.98 -2.70 -24.10
CA SER A 276 -15.08 -1.72 -24.72
C SER A 276 -15.24 -0.34 -24.07
N PRO A 277 -14.30 0.61 -24.27
CA PRO A 277 -14.47 2.01 -23.86
C PRO A 277 -15.75 2.67 -24.40
N LYS A 278 -16.22 2.32 -25.62
CA LYS A 278 -17.49 2.81 -26.18
C LYS A 278 -18.70 2.43 -25.31
N HIS A 279 -18.83 1.14 -24.99
CA HIS A 279 -19.91 0.64 -24.12
C HIS A 279 -19.87 1.27 -22.72
N LEU A 280 -18.69 1.53 -22.18
CA LEU A 280 -18.55 2.30 -20.93
C LEU A 280 -19.08 3.73 -21.11
N ALA A 281 -18.67 4.44 -22.17
CA ALA A 281 -19.14 5.81 -22.43
C ALA A 281 -20.67 5.88 -22.58
N GLU A 282 -21.27 4.97 -23.35
CA GLU A 282 -22.72 4.88 -23.53
C GLU A 282 -23.44 4.67 -22.19
N TYR A 283 -22.89 3.80 -21.34
CA TYR A 283 -23.39 3.59 -19.99
C TYR A 283 -23.31 4.86 -19.13
N LEU A 284 -22.15 5.51 -19.09
CA LEU A 284 -21.92 6.72 -18.28
C LEU A 284 -22.80 7.90 -18.72
N VAL A 285 -22.97 8.09 -20.03
CA VAL A 285 -23.83 9.15 -20.60
C VAL A 285 -25.31 8.88 -20.34
N ARG A 286 -25.75 7.61 -20.38
CA ARG A 286 -27.13 7.25 -20.03
C ARG A 286 -27.38 7.44 -18.53
N LEU A 287 -26.45 6.97 -17.69
CA LEU A 287 -26.55 7.06 -16.23
C LEU A 287 -26.58 8.52 -15.76
N SER A 288 -25.81 9.42 -16.36
CA SER A 288 -25.80 10.84 -15.97
C SER A 288 -27.15 11.53 -16.19
N LYS A 289 -27.99 11.02 -17.09
CA LYS A 289 -29.34 11.53 -17.38
C LYS A 289 -30.43 10.94 -16.48
N ASN A 290 -30.14 9.88 -15.72
CA ASN A 290 -31.09 9.24 -14.82
C ASN A 290 -30.72 9.52 -13.35
N TYR A 291 -31.39 10.51 -12.76
CA TYR A 291 -31.17 10.88 -11.34
C TYR A 291 -31.29 9.69 -10.39
N THR A 292 -32.32 8.85 -10.56
CA THR A 292 -32.60 7.75 -9.61
C THR A 292 -31.47 6.73 -9.63
N GLU A 293 -31.02 6.32 -10.82
CA GLU A 293 -29.89 5.39 -10.95
C GLU A 293 -28.58 6.02 -10.48
N TYR A 294 -28.32 7.29 -10.81
CA TYR A 294 -27.11 7.99 -10.39
C TYR A 294 -27.06 8.15 -8.86
N ALA A 295 -28.16 8.56 -8.23
CA ALA A 295 -28.22 8.75 -6.78
C ALA A 295 -28.01 7.44 -6.00
N ALA A 296 -28.35 6.29 -6.58
CA ALA A 296 -28.13 4.99 -5.96
C ALA A 296 -26.65 4.75 -5.62
N TYR A 297 -25.71 5.36 -6.36
CA TYR A 297 -24.27 5.22 -6.13
C TYR A 297 -23.75 5.86 -4.83
N PHE A 298 -24.60 6.61 -4.12
CA PHE A 298 -24.23 7.34 -2.91
C PHE A 298 -24.88 6.80 -1.64
N THR A 299 -25.84 5.87 -1.78
CA THR A 299 -26.63 5.31 -0.67
C THR A 299 -25.77 4.65 0.40
N TRP A 300 -24.70 3.95 0.01
CA TRP A 300 -23.77 3.31 0.95
C TRP A 300 -23.09 4.29 1.92
N LYS A 301 -22.97 5.57 1.56
CA LYS A 301 -22.36 6.62 2.39
C LYS A 301 -23.21 7.01 3.61
N GLU A 302 -24.46 6.56 3.67
CA GLU A 302 -25.34 6.76 4.83
C GLU A 302 -24.94 5.86 6.00
N SER A 303 -24.38 4.69 5.70
CA SER A 303 -24.07 3.63 6.67
C SER A 303 -22.60 3.28 6.78
N HIS A 304 -21.73 3.90 5.98
CA HIS A 304 -20.30 3.64 5.98
C HIS A 304 -19.47 4.92 5.97
N ASP A 305 -18.28 4.82 6.54
CA ASP A 305 -17.23 5.83 6.52
C ASP A 305 -15.99 5.32 5.79
N ILE A 306 -15.15 6.23 5.34
CA ILE A 306 -13.89 5.93 4.66
C ILE A 306 -12.74 6.31 5.60
N ILE A 307 -11.90 5.34 5.91
CA ILE A 307 -10.63 5.55 6.62
C ILE A 307 -9.53 5.53 5.56
N GLN A 308 -8.79 6.62 5.41
CA GLN A 308 -7.65 6.68 4.50
C GLN A 308 -6.41 5.99 5.09
N TRP A 309 -5.44 5.75 4.22
CA TRP A 309 -4.14 5.19 4.56
C TRP A 309 -3.43 5.95 5.69
N ASP A 310 -2.86 5.20 6.64
CA ASP A 310 -2.12 5.69 7.81
C ASP A 310 -0.64 5.27 7.80
N GLU A 311 -0.07 5.05 6.61
CA GLU A 311 1.29 4.52 6.41
C GLU A 311 1.52 3.08 6.92
N GLY A 312 0.48 2.43 7.48
CA GLY A 312 0.50 1.02 7.88
C GLY A 312 1.29 0.70 9.16
N LEU A 313 1.91 1.69 9.80
CA LEU A 313 2.69 1.47 11.02
C LEU A 313 1.82 0.99 12.18
N CYS A 314 0.55 1.42 12.28
CA CYS A 314 -0.37 0.91 13.31
C CYS A 314 -0.62 -0.61 13.18
N GLU A 315 -0.78 -1.12 11.96
CA GLU A 315 -0.94 -2.56 11.73
C GLU A 315 0.35 -3.30 12.09
N LEU A 316 1.52 -2.77 11.69
CA LEU A 316 2.81 -3.36 12.03
C LEU A 316 3.04 -3.38 13.55
N CYS A 317 2.81 -2.27 14.27
CA CYS A 317 2.90 -2.23 15.73
C CYS A 317 1.97 -3.30 16.34
N THR A 318 0.71 -3.40 15.88
CA THR A 318 -0.26 -4.39 16.38
C THR A 318 0.24 -5.82 16.19
N ARG A 319 0.83 -6.12 15.02
CA ARG A 319 1.41 -7.43 14.72
C ARG A 319 2.61 -7.76 15.61
N LEU A 320 3.45 -6.77 15.91
CA LEU A 320 4.64 -6.94 16.75
C LEU A 320 4.31 -7.22 18.22
N HIS A 321 3.15 -6.77 18.71
CA HIS A 321 2.69 -7.13 20.05
C HIS A 321 2.21 -8.60 20.15
N ASN A 322 1.93 -9.27 19.02
CA ASN A 322 1.59 -10.69 19.00
C ASN A 322 2.84 -11.58 18.94
N ARG A 323 3.48 -11.78 20.11
CA ARG A 323 4.76 -12.50 20.23
C ARG A 323 4.74 -13.96 19.74
N VAL A 324 3.59 -14.62 19.80
CA VAL A 324 3.43 -16.00 19.28
C VAL A 324 3.63 -16.05 17.75
N LYS A 325 3.19 -15.01 17.03
CA LYS A 325 3.42 -14.90 15.58
C LYS A 325 4.85 -14.50 15.22
N LEU A 326 5.52 -13.71 16.06
CA LEU A 326 6.93 -13.36 15.89
C LEU A 326 7.85 -14.59 16.03
N GLN A 327 7.52 -15.50 16.95
CA GLN A 327 8.33 -16.67 17.26
C GLN A 327 8.09 -17.88 16.33
N ARG A 328 7.06 -17.84 15.46
CA ARG A 328 6.86 -18.91 14.48
C ARG A 328 7.87 -18.81 13.34
N ALA A 329 8.64 -19.89 13.22
CA ALA A 329 9.47 -20.40 12.12
C ALA A 329 10.56 -19.51 11.54
N PHE A 330 11.70 -20.15 11.27
CA PHE A 330 12.71 -19.77 10.29
C PHE A 330 12.10 -19.75 8.87
N SER A 331 11.14 -18.87 8.62
CA SER A 331 10.54 -18.71 7.30
C SER A 331 11.08 -17.43 6.67
N SER A 332 11.78 -17.61 5.56
CA SER A 332 12.11 -16.57 4.60
C SER A 332 11.32 -16.80 3.33
N TYR A 333 11.05 -15.73 2.59
CA TYR A 333 10.59 -15.85 1.21
C TYR A 333 11.77 -16.28 0.34
N GLY A 334 11.84 -17.58 0.01
CA GLY A 334 12.93 -18.12 -0.82
C GLY A 334 13.04 -17.47 -2.19
N ASP A 335 11.91 -17.10 -2.79
CA ASP A 335 11.86 -16.29 -4.01
C ASP A 335 10.82 -15.17 -3.84
N ILE A 336 11.27 -14.06 -3.24
CA ILE A 336 10.45 -12.87 -3.04
C ILE A 336 10.06 -12.22 -4.38
N ARG A 337 10.89 -12.38 -5.41
CA ARG A 337 10.61 -11.86 -6.76
C ARG A 337 9.40 -12.55 -7.38
N LYS A 338 9.35 -13.88 -7.32
CA LYS A 338 8.21 -14.68 -7.81
C LYS A 338 6.94 -14.36 -7.05
N TRP A 339 7.04 -14.20 -5.72
CA TRP A 339 5.90 -13.70 -4.95
C TRP A 339 5.47 -12.34 -5.49
N TRP A 340 6.37 -11.37 -5.61
CA TRP A 340 6.04 -9.97 -5.92
C TRP A 340 5.60 -9.70 -7.36
N PHE A 341 6.30 -10.22 -8.37
CA PHE A 341 5.97 -9.95 -9.78
C PHE A 341 4.98 -10.98 -10.33
N ASP A 342 5.30 -12.26 -10.21
CA ASP A 342 4.57 -13.30 -10.96
C ASP A 342 3.19 -13.57 -10.34
N LYS A 343 3.10 -13.65 -9.00
CA LYS A 343 1.82 -13.87 -8.29
C LYS A 343 0.95 -12.62 -8.16
N SER A 344 1.43 -11.46 -8.62
CA SER A 344 0.62 -10.24 -8.69
C SER A 344 -0.21 -10.16 -9.97
N HIS A 345 0.02 -11.06 -10.94
CA HIS A 345 -0.78 -11.18 -12.16
C HIS A 345 -1.01 -9.85 -12.88
N CYS A 346 0.02 -9.01 -12.91
CA CYS A 346 -0.04 -7.71 -13.56
C CYS A 346 -0.20 -7.87 -15.07
N ARG A 347 -1.02 -7.02 -15.69
CA ARG A 347 -1.24 -6.99 -17.14
C ARG A 347 -1.43 -5.57 -17.65
N SER A 348 -1.33 -5.41 -18.96
CA SER A 348 -1.68 -4.19 -19.68
C SER A 348 -3.06 -4.34 -20.32
N TRP A 349 -3.80 -3.24 -20.43
CA TRP A 349 -4.97 -3.21 -21.30
C TRP A 349 -4.53 -3.29 -22.77
N LYS A 350 -5.32 -4.00 -23.57
CA LYS A 350 -5.04 -4.32 -24.97
C LYS A 350 -6.15 -3.79 -25.86
#